data_AF-A0A920ACH6-F1
#
_entry.id   AF-A0A920ACH6-F1
#
_cell.length_a   1.000
_cell.length_b   1.000
_cell.length_c   1.000
_cell.angle_alpha   90.00
_cell.angle_beta   90.00
_cell.angle_gamma   90.00
#
_symmetry.space_group_name_H-M   'P 1'
#
loop_
_entity.id
_entity.type
_entity.pdbx_description
1 polymer ?
#
loop_
_entity_poly.entity_id
_entity_poly.type
_entity_poly.pdbx_seq_one_letter_code
_entity_poly.pdbx_strand_id
1 'polypeptide(L)'
;MEDVASHLAKICENENIEFETDALHIIGQKADGALRDGLSIFDRMISFNKSKITYKDTIENLNILDYDYYFTAVDQALKQDIPSSLVTFNEILQKGFDGHNFINGLAEHLRNVLVCKNPQTVEL
;
A
#
# COMPACT_ATOMS: atom_id res chain seq x y z
N MET A 1 7.65 -11.30 17.56
CA MET A 1 7.44 -11.79 16.19
C MET A 1 8.36 -10.97 15.32
N GLU A 2 9.28 -11.59 14.58
CA GLU A 2 10.05 -10.85 13.58
C GLU A 2 9.09 -10.38 12.50
N ASP A 3 9.00 -9.06 12.32
CA ASP A 3 8.23 -8.43 11.27
C ASP A 3 8.78 -8.87 9.91
N VAL A 4 7.91 -9.27 8.98
CA VAL A 4 8.30 -9.70 7.61
C VAL A 4 9.19 -8.63 6.98
N ALA A 5 8.88 -7.35 7.20
CA ALA A 5 9.69 -6.23 6.72
C ALA A 5 11.12 -6.23 7.27
N SER A 6 11.30 -6.58 8.56
CA SER A 6 12.63 -6.68 9.19
C SER A 6 13.46 -7.84 8.61
N HIS A 7 12.80 -8.94 8.25
CA HIS A 7 13.49 -10.07 7.60
C HIS A 7 13.94 -9.70 6.18
N LEU A 8 13.05 -9.06 5.40
CA LEU A 8 13.38 -8.59 4.05
C LEU A 8 14.51 -7.54 4.07
N ALA A 9 14.53 -6.65 5.06
CA ALA A 9 15.61 -5.65 5.22
C ALA A 9 16.98 -6.32 5.40
N LYS A 10 17.07 -7.36 6.24
CA LYS A 10 18.31 -8.15 6.41
C LYS A 10 18.77 -8.78 5.08
N ILE A 11 17.84 -9.22 4.24
CA ILE A 11 18.16 -9.79 2.93
C ILE A 11 18.71 -8.70 2.00
N CYS A 12 18.06 -7.53 1.93
CA CYS A 12 18.57 -6.40 1.15
C CYS A 12 19.98 -5.98 1.58
N GLU A 13 20.25 -5.90 2.88
CA GLU A 13 21.58 -5.55 3.41
C GLU A 13 22.64 -6.57 3.01
N ASN A 14 22.31 -7.87 3.05
CA ASN A 14 23.22 -8.94 2.65
C ASN A 14 23.49 -8.98 1.14
N GLU A 15 22.49 -8.65 0.33
CA GLU A 15 22.60 -8.64 -1.14
C GLU A 15 23.01 -7.26 -1.71
N ASN A 16 23.22 -6.27 -0.84
CA ASN A 16 23.64 -4.92 -1.20
C ASN A 16 22.62 -4.20 -2.12
N ILE A 17 21.34 -4.39 -1.83
CA ILE A 17 20.19 -3.81 -2.54
C ILE A 17 19.72 -2.57 -1.78
N GLU A 18 19.58 -1.43 -2.46
CA GLU A 18 18.98 -0.24 -1.85
C GLU A 18 17.48 -0.45 -1.64
N PHE A 19 16.92 0.00 -0.50
CA PHE A 19 15.49 -0.14 -0.24
C PHE A 19 14.93 1.02 0.57
N GLU A 20 13.63 1.26 0.38
CA GLU A 20 12.82 2.14 1.22
C GLU A 20 12.06 1.30 2.25
N THR A 21 12.12 1.69 3.53
CA THR A 21 11.49 0.92 4.62
C THR A 21 9.99 0.74 4.41
N ASP A 22 9.30 1.76 3.90
CA ASP A 22 7.86 1.72 3.62
C ASP A 22 7.53 0.69 2.53
N ALA A 23 8.43 0.48 1.56
CA ALA A 23 8.26 -0.53 0.52
C ALA A 23 8.24 -1.95 1.11
N LEU A 24 9.16 -2.25 2.02
CA LEU A 24 9.22 -3.55 2.69
C LEU A 24 8.02 -3.77 3.62
N HIS A 25 7.54 -2.71 4.27
CA HIS A 25 6.36 -2.78 5.11
C HIS A 25 5.11 -3.11 4.30
N ILE A 26 4.94 -2.50 3.12
CA ILE A 26 3.86 -2.83 2.19
C ILE A 26 3.92 -4.30 1.73
N ILE A 27 5.11 -4.81 1.41
CA ILE A 27 5.29 -6.22 1.04
C ILE A 27 4.84 -7.13 2.19
N GLY A 28 5.24 -6.82 3.43
CA GLY A 28 4.85 -7.56 4.62
C GLY A 28 3.35 -7.54 4.89
N GLN A 29 2.71 -6.37 4.75
CA GLN A 29 1.26 -6.23 4.89
C GLN A 29 0.51 -7.01 3.81
N LYS A 30 0.94 -6.93 2.55
CA LYS A 30 0.28 -7.65 1.45
C LYS A 30 0.42 -9.16 1.58
N ALA A 31 1.50 -9.63 2.18
CA ALA A 31 1.75 -11.03 2.48
C ALA A 31 1.00 -11.53 3.72
N ASP A 32 0.20 -10.69 4.39
CA ASP A 32 -0.57 -11.04 5.61
C ASP A 32 0.32 -11.69 6.70
N GLY A 33 1.57 -11.24 6.80
CA GLY A 33 2.57 -11.80 7.73
C GLY A 33 3.15 -13.18 7.34
N ALA A 34 2.71 -13.78 6.23
CA ALA A 34 3.29 -15.02 5.72
C ALA A 34 4.65 -14.75 5.05
N LEU A 35 5.74 -15.06 5.76
CA LEU A 35 7.11 -14.81 5.28
C LEU A 35 7.38 -15.35 3.87
N ARG A 36 6.81 -16.51 3.52
CA ARG A 36 6.95 -17.14 2.19
C ARG A 36 6.34 -16.29 1.07
N ASP A 37 5.18 -15.71 1.32
CA ASP A 37 4.47 -14.90 0.33
C ASP A 37 5.16 -13.54 0.19
N GLY A 38 5.64 -12.99 1.32
CA GLY A 38 6.49 -11.79 1.34
C GLY A 38 7.78 -11.99 0.54
N LEU A 39 8.45 -13.13 0.71
CA LEU A 39 9.66 -13.47 -0.04
C LEU A 39 9.38 -13.61 -1.55
N SER A 40 8.26 -14.24 -1.91
CA SER A 40 7.87 -14.41 -3.32
C SER A 40 7.60 -13.06 -4.02
N ILE A 41 6.96 -12.13 -3.32
CA ILE A 41 6.75 -10.75 -3.80
C ILE A 41 8.09 -10.03 -3.90
N PHE A 42 8.93 -10.14 -2.88
CA PHE A 42 10.24 -9.51 -2.82
C PHE A 42 11.16 -9.96 -3.97
N ASP A 43 11.24 -11.27 -4.23
CA ASP A 43 12.01 -11.84 -5.34
C ASP A 43 11.53 -11.28 -6.69
N ARG A 44 10.20 -11.09 -6.84
CA ARG A 44 9.62 -10.45 -8.01
C ARG A 44 10.09 -9.01 -8.15
N MET A 45 10.09 -8.24 -7.05
CA MET A 45 10.53 -6.83 -7.06
C MET A 45 12.01 -6.69 -7.43
N ILE A 46 12.88 -7.56 -6.91
CA ILE A 46 14.31 -7.57 -7.27
C ILE A 46 14.51 -7.91 -8.75
N SER A 47 13.70 -8.82 -9.29
CA SER A 47 13.76 -9.20 -10.71
C SER A 47 13.46 -8.01 -11.63
N PHE A 48 12.51 -7.15 -11.23
CA PHE A 48 12.15 -5.94 -11.98
C PHE A 48 13.15 -4.80 -11.76
N ASN A 49 13.55 -4.57 -10.51
CA ASN A 49 14.45 -3.48 -10.13
C ASN A 49 15.73 -4.03 -9.52
N LYS A 50 16.71 -4.31 -10.39
CA LYS A 50 17.97 -5.00 -10.08
C LYS A 50 18.84 -4.41 -8.96
N SER A 51 18.53 -3.22 -8.46
CA SER A 51 19.40 -2.50 -7.51
C SER A 51 18.68 -1.68 -6.45
N LYS A 52 17.38 -1.39 -6.62
CA LYS A 52 16.64 -0.54 -5.69
C LYS A 52 15.17 -0.93 -5.58
N ILE A 53 14.68 -1.09 -4.37
CA ILE A 53 13.25 -1.29 -4.08
C ILE A 53 12.68 0.01 -3.53
N THR A 54 11.81 0.66 -4.32
CA THR A 54 11.13 1.90 -3.92
C THR A 54 9.68 1.65 -3.52
N TYR A 55 9.12 2.55 -2.72
CA TYR A 55 7.71 2.56 -2.35
C TYR A 55 6.80 2.64 -3.56
N LYS A 56 7.18 3.44 -4.56
CA LYS A 56 6.37 3.66 -5.76
C LYS A 56 6.32 2.42 -6.64
N ASP A 57 7.48 1.82 -6.93
CA ASP A 57 7.54 0.61 -7.77
C ASP A 57 6.84 -0.56 -7.06
N THR A 58 7.13 -0.70 -5.76
CA THR A 58 6.23 -1.09 -4.67
C THR A 58 4.75 -1.33 -5.01
N ILE A 59 4.01 -0.24 -4.82
CA ILE A 59 2.57 -0.16 -4.97
C ILE A 59 2.12 -0.42 -6.42
N GLU A 60 2.89 0.00 -7.43
CA GLU A 60 2.56 -0.24 -8.83
C GLU A 60 2.60 -1.75 -9.16
N ASN A 61 3.66 -2.45 -8.76
CA ASN A 61 3.81 -3.89 -9.01
C ASN A 61 2.84 -4.75 -8.20
N LEU A 62 2.48 -4.29 -7.00
CA LEU A 62 1.51 -4.99 -6.16
C LEU A 62 0.05 -4.66 -6.50
N ASN A 63 -0.17 -3.76 -7.47
CA ASN A 63 -1.47 -3.21 -7.78
C ASN A 63 -2.17 -2.73 -6.50
N ILE A 64 -1.44 -1.93 -5.71
CA ILE A 64 -1.92 -1.25 -4.50
C ILE A 64 -2.18 0.20 -4.87
N LEU A 65 -3.35 0.69 -4.48
CA LEU A 65 -3.73 2.06 -4.74
C LEU A 65 -2.97 2.96 -3.77
N ASP A 66 -2.37 4.03 -4.29
CA ASP A 66 -1.69 5.01 -3.45
C ASP A 66 -2.67 5.66 -2.46
N TYR A 67 -2.23 5.91 -1.23
CA TYR A 67 -3.05 6.51 -0.18
C TYR A 67 -3.60 7.89 -0.58
N ASP A 68 -2.88 8.61 -1.43
CA ASP A 68 -3.29 9.91 -1.99
C ASP A 68 -4.65 9.85 -2.69
N TYR A 69 -4.99 8.71 -3.33
CA TYR A 69 -6.31 8.54 -3.94
C TYR A 69 -7.43 8.50 -2.91
N TYR A 70 -7.20 7.91 -1.74
CA TYR A 70 -8.22 7.85 -0.70
C TYR A 70 -8.43 9.21 -0.06
N PHE A 71 -7.35 9.95 0.22
CA PHE A 71 -7.46 11.34 0.68
C PHE A 71 -8.22 12.20 -0.34
N THR A 72 -7.87 12.10 -1.62
CA THR A 72 -8.53 12.84 -2.71
C THR A 72 -10.02 12.48 -2.82
N ALA A 73 -10.36 11.19 -2.78
CA ALA A 73 -11.73 10.71 -2.87
C ALA A 73 -12.59 11.20 -1.68
N VAL A 74 -12.04 11.17 -0.46
CA VAL A 74 -12.73 11.67 0.73
C VAL A 74 -12.92 13.18 0.65
N ASP A 75 -11.91 13.95 0.24
CA ASP A 75 -12.01 15.39 0.08
C ASP A 75 -13.05 15.81 -0.96
N GLN A 76 -13.10 15.12 -2.09
CA GLN A 76 -14.11 15.35 -3.12
C GLN A 76 -15.52 15.01 -2.61
N ALA A 77 -15.67 13.90 -1.86
CA ALA A 77 -16.93 13.52 -1.25
C ALA A 77 -17.41 14.56 -0.20
N LEU A 78 -16.50 15.07 0.64
CA LEU A 78 -16.81 16.13 1.63
C LEU A 78 -17.24 17.44 0.97
N LYS A 79 -16.67 17.76 -0.20
CA LYS A 79 -17.04 18.92 -1.02
C LYS A 79 -18.31 18.70 -1.86
N GLN A 80 -18.89 17.50 -1.83
CA GLN A 80 -20.00 17.10 -2.69
C GLN A 80 -19.69 17.22 -4.20
N ASP A 81 -18.42 17.10 -4.57
CA ASP A 81 -17.94 17.19 -5.96
C ASP A 81 -18.08 15.83 -6.65
N ILE A 82 -19.32 15.53 -7.06
CA ILE A 82 -19.67 14.28 -7.75
C ILE A 82 -18.88 14.13 -9.07
N PRO A 83 -18.75 15.16 -9.94
CA PRO A 83 -18.00 15.03 -11.18
C PRO A 83 -16.54 14.62 -10.97
N SER A 84 -15.81 15.32 -10.08
CA SER A 84 -14.40 14.99 -9.81
C SER A 84 -14.25 13.61 -9.17
N SER A 85 -15.20 13.21 -8.32
CA SER A 85 -15.23 11.86 -7.72
C SER A 85 -15.34 10.76 -8.79
N LEU A 86 -16.22 10.94 -9.77
CA LEU A 86 -16.39 9.98 -10.86
C LEU A 86 -15.17 9.93 -11.80
N VAL A 87 -14.56 11.08 -12.09
CA VAL A 87 -13.32 11.14 -12.89
C VAL A 87 -12.18 10.40 -12.18
N THR A 88 -11.98 10.67 -10.89
CA THR A 88 -10.96 10.00 -10.07
C THR A 88 -11.19 8.50 -10.02
N PHE A 89 -12.43 8.06 -9.79
CA PHE A 89 -12.77 6.64 -9.79
C PHE A 89 -12.52 5.98 -11.14
N ASN A 90 -12.83 6.66 -12.25
CA ASN A 90 -12.55 6.14 -13.58
C ASN A 90 -11.03 6.04 -13.87
N GLU A 91 -10.22 7.00 -13.40
CA GLU A 91 -8.75 6.91 -13.50
C GLU A 91 -8.21 5.67 -12.78
N ILE A 92 -8.73 5.39 -11.58
CA ILE A 92 -8.37 4.21 -10.79
C ILE A 92 -8.67 2.92 -11.59
N LEU A 93 -9.85 2.82 -12.18
CA LEU A 93 -10.22 1.66 -13.01
C LEU A 93 -9.34 1.53 -14.25
N GLN A 94 -8.98 2.64 -14.89
CA GLN A 94 -8.09 2.65 -16.07
C GLN A 94 -6.66 2.19 -15.75
N LYS A 95 -6.21 2.35 -14.50
CA LYS A 95 -4.92 1.83 -14.04
C LYS A 95 -4.93 0.31 -13.77
N GLY A 96 -6.06 -0.37 -13.96
CA GLY A 96 -6.18 -1.82 -13.79
C GLY A 96 -6.60 -2.25 -12.38
N PHE A 97 -6.99 -1.31 -11.53
CA PHE A 97 -7.63 -1.61 -10.25
C PHE A 97 -9.10 -1.95 -10.45
N ASP A 98 -9.65 -2.81 -9.60
CA ASP A 98 -11.09 -3.07 -9.57
C ASP A 98 -11.80 -2.31 -8.45
N GLY A 99 -13.12 -2.15 -8.60
CA GLY A 99 -13.95 -1.42 -7.65
C GLY A 99 -14.04 -2.05 -6.26
N HIS A 100 -13.87 -3.38 -6.13
CA HIS A 100 -13.90 -4.04 -4.83
C HIS A 100 -12.65 -3.70 -4.02
N ASN A 101 -11.47 -3.74 -4.66
CA ASN A 101 -10.22 -3.31 -4.05
C ASN A 101 -10.27 -1.83 -3.64
N PHE A 102 -10.84 -0.97 -4.49
CA PHE A 102 -11.05 0.44 -4.16
C PHE A 102 -11.92 0.63 -2.91
N ILE A 103 -13.11 0.02 -2.85
CA ILE A 103 -14.02 0.19 -1.70
C ILE A 103 -13.42 -0.36 -0.41
N ASN A 104 -12.73 -1.50 -0.45
CA ASN A 104 -12.07 -2.04 0.75
C ASN A 104 -11.00 -1.09 1.29
N GLY A 105 -10.12 -0.59 0.43
CA GLY A 105 -9.08 0.34 0.86
C GLY A 105 -9.64 1.69 1.33
N LEU A 106 -10.73 2.17 0.71
CA LEU A 106 -11.43 3.37 1.19
C LEU A 106 -12.05 3.16 2.58
N ALA A 107 -12.64 1.98 2.83
CA ALA A 107 -13.19 1.63 4.14
C ALA A 107 -12.09 1.54 5.22
N GLU A 108 -10.94 0.95 4.89
CA GLU A 108 -9.78 0.88 5.77
C GLU A 108 -9.22 2.27 6.07
N HIS A 109 -9.07 3.12 5.05
CA HIS A 109 -8.64 4.50 5.21
C HIS A 109 -9.55 5.27 6.17
N LEU A 110 -10.87 5.22 5.97
CA LEU A 110 -11.84 5.86 6.86
C LEU A 110 -11.78 5.29 8.29
N ARG A 111 -11.63 3.97 8.45
CA ARG A 111 -11.43 3.33 9.76
C ARG A 111 -10.20 3.90 10.45
N ASN A 112 -9.06 3.95 9.77
CA ASN A 112 -7.80 4.42 10.34
C ASN A 112 -7.90 5.87 10.81
N VAL A 113 -8.55 6.74 10.03
CA VAL A 113 -8.84 8.13 10.44
C VAL A 113 -9.73 8.19 11.68
N LEU A 114 -10.79 7.37 11.74
CA LEU A 114 -11.68 7.31 12.90
C LEU A 114 -10.98 6.79 14.16
N VAL A 115 -10.13 5.77 14.01
CA VAL A 115 -9.31 5.20 15.09
C VAL A 115 -8.35 6.23 15.67
N CYS A 116 -7.71 7.03 14.81
CA CYS A 116 -6.81 8.09 15.26
C CYS A 116 -7.53 9.26 15.97
N LYS A 117 -8.84 9.44 15.71
CA LYS A 117 -9.62 10.56 16.27
C LYS A 117 -9.98 10.36 17.74
N ASN A 118 -10.02 9.11 18.23
CA ASN A 118 -10.35 8.82 19.63
C ASN A 118 -9.13 8.21 20.35
N PRO A 119 -8.61 8.84 21.42
CA PRO A 119 -7.50 8.31 22.21
C PRO A 119 -7.73 6.87 22.71
N GLN A 120 -8.98 6.48 22.94
CA GLN A 120 -9.33 5.15 23.43
C GLN A 120 -9.18 4.04 22.37
N THR A 121 -9.17 4.40 21.08
CA THR A 121 -9.08 3.43 19.99
C THR A 121 -7.67 3.30 19.41
N VAL A 122 -6.71 4.13 19.85
CA VAL A 122 -5.32 4.11 19.36
C VAL A 122 -4.62 2.75 19.56
N GLU A 123 -5.11 1.94 20.50
CA GLU A 123 -4.58 0.60 20.78
C GLU A 123 -5.24 -0.54 19.96
N LEU A 124 -6.19 -0.23 19.05
CA LEU A 124 -6.96 -1.19 18.22
C LEU A 124 -6.57 -1.17 16.74
#